data_AF-A0A6A5T141-F1
#
_entry.id   AF-A0A6A5T141-F1
#
_cell.length_a   1.000
_cell.length_b   1.000
_cell.length_c   1.000
_cell.angle_alpha   90.00
_cell.angle_beta   90.00
_cell.angle_gamma   90.00
#
_symmetry.space_group_name_H-M   'P 1'
#
loop_
_entity.id
_entity.type
_entity.pdbx_description
1 polymer ?
#
loop_
_entity_poly.entity_id
_entity_poly.type
_entity_poly.pdbx_seq_one_letter_code
_entity_poly.pdbx_strand_id
1 'polypeptide(L)'
;MVTTLIPVFLSVVSLASAVAPATIHTYLNDYLSSGSEVFFPSDAAYTTELTKRWSAYDAPNYVIGVKPAIAEDVSIIINFFSFSGFTTDAQMLEIDAFAERRRAAFAKANGADKGLEVYVNYAHGNEGRDAWYGADKLPRLSTIKSTWDPSNLFNFTNGFVL
;
A
#
# COMPACT_ATOMS: atom_id res chain seq x y z
N MET A 1 -24.84 21.65 19.89
CA MET A 1 -23.41 21.34 20.12
C MET A 1 -22.83 20.64 18.89
N VAL A 2 -22.68 21.36 17.77
CA VAL A 2 -22.12 20.84 16.51
C VAL A 2 -21.06 21.83 16.07
N THR A 3 -19.93 21.87 16.76
CA THR A 3 -18.85 22.84 16.44
C THR A 3 -17.44 22.37 16.80
N THR A 4 -17.22 21.07 17.03
CA THR A 4 -15.91 20.55 17.48
C THR A 4 -15.38 19.36 16.66
N LEU A 5 -15.89 19.11 15.45
CA LEU A 5 -15.43 17.96 14.64
C LEU A 5 -14.42 18.29 13.53
N ILE A 6 -14.12 19.57 13.28
CA ILE A 6 -13.28 19.97 12.13
C ILE A 6 -11.77 20.14 12.45
N PRO A 7 -11.29 20.52 13.66
CA PRO A 7 -9.85 20.85 13.81
C PRO A 7 -8.94 19.63 13.98
N VAL A 8 -9.45 18.40 14.12
CA VAL A 8 -8.59 17.20 14.27
C VAL A 8 -8.21 16.58 12.91
N PHE A 9 -8.48 17.25 11.79
CA PHE A 9 -8.09 16.74 10.46
C PHE A 9 -6.60 16.95 10.13
N LEU A 10 -5.84 17.71 10.92
CA LEU A 10 -4.53 18.22 10.52
C LEU A 10 -3.39 18.03 11.53
N SER A 11 -3.45 17.04 12.43
CA SER A 11 -2.42 16.90 13.49
C SER A 11 -1.51 15.67 13.36
N VAL A 12 -1.60 14.86 12.30
CA VAL A 12 -0.67 13.74 12.06
C VAL A 12 -0.21 13.68 10.60
N VAL A 13 -0.09 14.83 9.95
CA VAL A 13 0.82 14.92 8.80
C VAL A 13 2.15 15.37 9.37
N SER A 14 2.89 14.44 9.99
CA SER A 14 4.35 14.61 10.00
C SER A 14 4.72 14.88 8.55
N LEU A 15 5.41 15.99 8.27
CA LEU A 15 5.83 16.33 6.92
C LEU A 15 6.62 15.14 6.39
N ALA A 16 5.97 14.31 5.58
CA ALA A 16 6.67 13.37 4.72
C ALA A 16 7.43 14.26 3.74
N SER A 17 8.68 14.56 4.07
CA SER A 17 9.59 15.20 3.13
C SER A 17 9.74 14.24 1.95
N ALA A 18 9.51 14.74 0.74
CA ALA A 18 9.78 13.96 -0.46
C ALA A 18 11.22 13.42 -0.39
N VAL A 19 11.38 12.12 -0.60
CA VAL A 19 12.71 11.49 -0.59
C VAL A 19 13.54 12.10 -1.71
N ALA A 20 14.75 12.54 -1.38
CA ALA A 20 15.61 13.22 -2.32
C ALA A 20 15.96 12.29 -3.49
N PRO A 21 15.99 12.79 -4.74
CA PRO A 21 16.30 11.95 -5.91
C PRO A 21 17.66 11.23 -5.79
N ALA A 22 18.64 11.87 -5.15
CA ALA A 22 19.95 11.28 -4.88
C ALA A 22 19.88 10.05 -3.96
N THR A 23 19.02 10.07 -2.94
CA THR A 23 18.82 8.92 -2.03
C THR A 23 18.19 7.74 -2.78
N ILE A 24 17.23 8.01 -3.66
CA ILE A 24 16.62 6.98 -4.52
C ILE A 24 17.68 6.36 -5.43
N HIS A 25 18.51 7.20 -6.05
CA HIS A 25 19.58 6.75 -6.93
C HIS A 25 20.64 5.91 -6.23
N THR A 26 21.07 6.29 -5.02
CA THR A 26 21.99 5.48 -4.20
C THR A 26 21.37 4.11 -3.90
N TYR A 27 20.13 4.08 -3.41
CA TYR A 27 19.44 2.82 -3.13
C TYR A 27 19.38 1.90 -4.35
N LEU A 28 18.96 2.43 -5.50
CA LEU A 28 18.83 1.61 -6.70
C LEU A 28 20.19 1.07 -7.18
N ASN A 29 21.28 1.84 -7.08
CA ASN A 29 22.60 1.32 -7.43
C ASN A 29 23.13 0.26 -6.45
N ASP A 30 22.75 0.34 -5.17
CA ASP A 30 23.21 -0.60 -4.15
C ASP A 30 22.49 -1.96 -4.24
N TYR A 31 21.23 -1.97 -4.68
CA TYR A 31 20.37 -3.15 -4.64
C TYR A 31 20.06 -3.77 -6.01
N LEU A 32 20.22 -3.04 -7.12
CA LEU A 32 19.99 -3.59 -8.46
C LEU A 32 21.24 -4.28 -9.00
N SER A 33 21.02 -5.20 -9.94
CA SER A 33 22.10 -5.85 -10.66
C SER A 33 22.93 -4.84 -11.48
N SER A 34 24.21 -5.13 -11.71
CA SER A 34 25.15 -4.20 -12.39
C SER A 34 24.80 -3.88 -13.85
N GLY A 35 23.87 -4.62 -14.46
CA GLY A 35 23.36 -4.31 -15.78
C GLY A 35 22.22 -3.29 -15.78
N SER A 36 21.65 -2.97 -14.62
CA SER A 36 20.57 -1.99 -14.51
C SER A 36 21.09 -0.58 -14.71
N GLU A 37 20.27 0.27 -15.31
CA GLU A 37 20.60 1.66 -15.59
C GLU A 37 19.62 2.59 -14.87
N VAL A 38 20.15 3.61 -14.20
CA VAL A 38 19.37 4.62 -13.48
C VAL A 38 19.69 5.98 -14.09
N PHE A 39 18.66 6.74 -14.47
CA PHE A 39 18.83 8.02 -15.15
C PHE A 39 18.15 9.15 -14.38
N PHE A 40 18.83 10.29 -14.30
CA PHE A 40 18.27 11.58 -13.93
C PHE A 40 17.85 12.40 -15.15
N PRO A 41 16.92 13.36 -15.00
CA PRO A 41 16.58 14.33 -16.04
C PRO A 41 17.79 15.12 -16.58
N SER A 42 18.85 15.25 -15.79
CA SER A 42 20.11 15.91 -16.19
C SER A 42 20.98 15.07 -17.11
N ASP A 43 20.72 13.77 -17.24
CA ASP A 43 21.57 12.88 -18.03
C ASP A 43 21.30 13.04 -19.52
N ALA A 44 22.36 13.06 -20.32
CA ALA A 44 22.24 13.19 -21.78
C ALA A 44 21.37 12.08 -22.40
N ALA A 45 21.40 10.89 -21.80
CA ALA A 45 20.65 9.72 -22.23
C ALA A 45 19.16 9.75 -21.82
N TYR A 46 18.73 10.65 -20.93
CA TYR A 46 17.36 10.65 -20.40
C TYR A 46 16.28 10.69 -21.48
N THR A 47 16.46 11.55 -22.49
CA THR A 47 15.47 11.71 -23.56
C THR A 47 15.43 10.53 -24.52
N THR A 48 16.58 9.93 -24.82
CA THR A 48 16.68 8.80 -25.74
C THR A 48 16.26 7.48 -25.11
N GLU A 49 16.54 7.32 -23.82
CA GLU A 49 16.36 6.07 -23.10
C GLU A 49 15.03 5.97 -22.35
N LEU A 50 14.46 7.07 -21.85
CA LEU A 50 13.24 7.05 -21.03
C LEU A 50 12.02 7.71 -21.67
N THR A 51 12.18 8.88 -22.28
CA THR A 51 11.01 9.65 -22.78
C THR A 51 10.79 9.54 -24.29
N LYS A 52 11.62 8.75 -24.99
CA LYS A 52 11.45 8.41 -26.41
C LYS A 52 10.10 7.71 -26.61
N ARG A 53 9.29 8.24 -27.54
CA ARG A 53 7.93 7.79 -27.79
C ARG A 53 7.55 7.99 -29.25
N TRP A 54 6.50 7.29 -29.67
CA TRP A 54 5.91 7.42 -31.00
C TRP A 54 4.88 8.57 -31.10
N SER A 55 4.49 9.19 -29.99
CA SER A 55 3.50 10.28 -29.93
C SER A 55 4.16 11.67 -29.94
N ALA A 56 3.54 12.61 -30.65
CA ALA A 56 3.92 14.04 -30.65
C ALA A 56 3.38 14.83 -29.45
N TYR A 57 2.61 14.22 -28.55
CA TYR A 57 2.16 14.86 -27.31
C TYR A 57 3.33 15.15 -26.36
N ASP A 58 3.14 16.05 -25.40
CA ASP A 58 4.17 16.49 -24.44
C ASP A 58 4.79 15.34 -23.66
N ALA A 59 6.08 15.51 -23.32
CA ALA A 59 6.83 14.47 -22.63
C ALA A 59 6.44 14.40 -21.17
N PRO A 60 6.27 13.19 -20.61
CA PRO A 60 6.21 13.05 -19.16
C PRO A 60 7.58 13.44 -18.58
N ASN A 61 7.55 14.08 -17.42
CA ASN A 61 8.73 14.38 -16.63
C ASN A 61 8.75 13.45 -15.42
N TYR A 62 9.82 12.66 -15.32
CA TYR A 62 10.08 11.75 -14.21
C TYR A 62 11.21 12.28 -13.35
N VAL A 63 11.11 12.11 -12.03
CA VAL A 63 12.17 12.48 -11.08
C VAL A 63 13.41 11.61 -11.27
N ILE A 64 13.20 10.33 -11.57
CA ILE A 64 14.21 9.32 -11.86
C ILE A 64 13.58 8.28 -12.79
N GLY A 65 14.35 7.68 -13.68
CA GLY A 65 13.90 6.51 -14.44
C GLY A 65 14.90 5.37 -14.36
N VAL A 66 14.39 4.15 -14.42
CA VAL A 66 15.16 2.94 -14.16
C VAL A 66 14.89 1.92 -15.25
N LYS A 67 15.95 1.31 -15.77
CA LYS A 67 15.89 0.16 -16.66
C LYS A 67 16.42 -1.08 -15.93
N PRO A 68 15.55 -2.04 -15.59
CA PRO A 68 15.99 -3.28 -14.97
C PRO A 68 16.76 -4.14 -15.99
N ALA A 69 17.79 -4.85 -15.53
CA ALA A 69 18.50 -5.81 -16.37
C ALA A 69 17.96 -7.24 -16.22
N ILE A 70 17.49 -7.60 -15.02
CA ILE A 70 16.93 -8.92 -14.74
C ILE A 70 15.55 -8.84 -14.07
N ALA A 71 14.82 -9.96 -14.04
CA ALA A 71 13.49 -10.02 -13.45
C ALA A 71 13.47 -9.66 -11.96
N GLU A 72 14.54 -9.96 -11.23
CA GLU A 72 14.68 -9.61 -9.82
C GLU A 72 14.72 -8.08 -9.61
N ASP A 73 15.38 -7.34 -10.51
CA ASP A 73 15.47 -5.87 -10.45
C ASP A 73 14.06 -5.24 -10.48
N VAL A 74 13.14 -5.82 -11.26
CA VAL A 74 11.75 -5.35 -11.35
C VAL A 74 11.07 -5.42 -9.98
N SER A 75 11.24 -6.52 -9.24
CA SER A 75 10.60 -6.70 -7.93
C SER A 75 11.13 -5.68 -6.92
N ILE A 76 12.44 -5.43 -6.94
CA ILE A 76 13.10 -4.44 -6.08
C ILE A 76 12.60 -3.03 -6.39
N ILE A 77 12.56 -2.65 -7.68
CA ILE A 77 12.07 -1.34 -8.13
C ILE A 77 10.62 -1.13 -7.68
N ILE A 78 9.74 -2.10 -7.95
CA ILE A 78 8.33 -2.00 -7.58
C ILE A 78 8.15 -1.91 -6.07
N ASN A 79 8.86 -2.73 -5.28
CA ASN A 79 8.78 -2.69 -3.82
C ASN A 79 9.26 -1.34 -3.26
N PHE A 80 10.35 -0.80 -3.79
CA PHE A 80 10.84 0.52 -3.39
C PHE A 80 9.81 1.61 -3.67
N PHE A 81 9.32 1.72 -4.91
CA PHE A 81 8.41 2.80 -5.27
C PHE A 81 6.99 2.64 -4.71
N SER A 82 6.61 1.44 -4.27
CA SER A 82 5.28 1.18 -3.70
C SER A 82 5.24 1.30 -2.17
N PHE A 83 6.30 0.88 -1.46
CA PHE A 83 6.21 0.66 -0.02
C PHE A 83 7.40 1.19 0.79
N SER A 84 8.64 0.94 0.37
CA SER A 84 9.83 1.17 1.22
C SER A 84 10.60 2.46 0.90
N GLY A 85 10.31 3.09 -0.24
CA GLY A 85 11.10 4.22 -0.74
C GLY A 85 10.69 5.59 -0.23
N PHE A 86 9.56 5.71 0.47
CA PHE A 86 8.97 7.00 0.85
C PHE A 86 8.55 7.12 2.32
N THR A 87 8.60 6.03 3.08
CA THR A 87 8.17 5.96 4.47
C THR A 87 9.11 5.07 5.27
N THR A 88 9.55 5.56 6.43
CA THR A 88 10.27 4.77 7.43
C THR A 88 9.32 3.84 8.19
N ASP A 89 9.84 2.76 8.79
CA ASP A 89 9.04 1.85 9.63
C ASP A 89 8.28 2.60 10.74
N ALA A 90 8.92 3.59 11.37
CA ALA A 90 8.28 4.43 12.37
C ALA A 90 7.11 5.25 11.79
N GLN A 91 7.25 5.78 10.58
CA GLN A 91 6.16 6.49 9.91
C GLN A 91 5.02 5.54 9.51
N MET A 92 5.33 4.33 9.04
CA MET A 92 4.31 3.33 8.71
C MET A 92 3.48 2.96 9.94
N LEU A 93 4.13 2.72 11.09
CA LEU A 93 3.44 2.45 12.35
C LEU A 93 2.50 3.60 12.78
N GLU A 94 2.93 4.86 12.61
CA GLU A 94 2.09 6.02 12.93
C GLU A 94 0.92 6.20 11.95
N ILE A 95 1.13 5.92 10.66
CA ILE A 95 0.08 5.95 9.62
C ILE A 95 -0.97 4.87 9.91
N ASP A 96 -0.54 3.65 10.21
CA ASP A 96 -1.43 2.54 10.57
C ASP A 96 -2.22 2.89 11.84
N ALA A 97 -1.54 3.36 12.89
CA ALA A 97 -2.20 3.76 14.13
C ALA A 97 -3.20 4.90 13.91
N PHE A 98 -2.89 5.86 13.02
CA PHE A 98 -3.84 6.90 12.63
C PHE A 98 -5.06 6.31 11.93
N ALA A 99 -4.87 5.48 10.91
CA ALA A 99 -5.94 4.87 10.13
C ALA A 99 -6.87 4.03 11.02
N GLU A 100 -6.29 3.23 11.91
CA GLU A 100 -7.01 2.40 12.88
C GLU A 100 -7.86 3.22 13.84
N ARG A 101 -7.29 4.27 14.44
CA ARG A 101 -8.04 5.18 15.32
C ARG A 101 -9.22 5.83 14.59
N ARG A 102 -9.05 6.20 13.31
CA ARG A 102 -10.12 6.80 12.51
C ARG A 102 -11.20 5.79 12.15
N ARG A 103 -10.82 4.59 11.71
CA ARG A 103 -11.75 3.51 11.42
C ARG A 103 -12.61 3.18 12.63
N ALA A 104 -12.01 3.08 13.82
CA ALA A 104 -12.72 2.87 15.07
C ALA A 104 -13.71 4.01 15.40
N ALA A 105 -13.31 5.27 15.20
CA ALA A 105 -14.18 6.43 15.42
C ALA A 105 -15.39 6.44 14.46
N PHE A 106 -15.17 6.14 13.18
CA PHE A 106 -16.25 6.04 12.18
C PHE A 106 -17.21 4.88 12.47
N ALA A 107 -16.68 3.70 12.82
CA ALA A 107 -17.50 2.55 13.21
C ALA A 107 -18.42 2.91 14.39
N LYS A 108 -17.88 3.55 15.44
CA LYS A 108 -18.67 4.01 16.59
C LYS A 108 -19.74 5.02 16.20
N ALA A 109 -19.42 5.95 15.30
CA ALA A 109 -20.38 6.96 14.81
C ALA A 109 -21.53 6.33 14.00
N ASN A 110 -21.29 5.20 13.34
CA ASN A 110 -22.29 4.44 12.58
C ASN A 110 -23.19 3.53 13.45
N GLY A 111 -23.04 3.57 14.77
CA GLY A 111 -23.84 2.84 15.75
C GLY A 111 -22.96 2.04 16.69
N ALA A 112 -22.86 2.46 17.95
CA ALA A 112 -21.94 1.90 18.94
C ALA A 112 -22.11 0.38 19.15
N ASP A 113 -23.33 -0.15 18.93
CA ASP A 113 -23.65 -1.56 19.18
C ASP A 113 -23.50 -2.46 17.93
N LYS A 114 -23.28 -1.88 16.73
CA LYS A 114 -23.15 -2.66 15.49
C LYS A 114 -21.78 -3.31 15.35
N GLY A 115 -20.76 -2.78 16.02
CA GLY A 115 -19.38 -3.15 15.78
C GLY A 115 -18.88 -2.68 14.41
N LEU A 116 -17.77 -3.26 13.97
CA LEU A 116 -17.15 -2.96 12.69
C LEU A 116 -17.64 -3.96 11.64
N GLU A 117 -18.08 -3.46 10.48
CA GLU A 117 -18.43 -4.28 9.32
C GLU A 117 -17.61 -3.79 8.12
N VAL A 118 -16.99 -4.71 7.40
CA VAL A 118 -16.11 -4.40 6.26
C VAL A 118 -16.44 -5.30 5.10
N TYR A 119 -16.55 -4.71 3.91
CA TYR A 119 -16.60 -5.51 2.69
C TYR A 119 -15.22 -6.15 2.46
N VAL A 120 -15.16 -7.49 2.50
CA VAL A 120 -13.91 -8.27 2.53
C VAL A 120 -12.89 -7.90 1.44
N ASN A 121 -13.35 -7.48 0.25
CA ASN A 121 -12.46 -7.06 -0.85
C ASN A 121 -11.71 -5.75 -0.57
N TYR A 122 -12.17 -4.97 0.41
CA TYR A 122 -11.53 -3.75 0.89
C TYR A 122 -11.04 -3.88 2.35
N ALA A 123 -11.02 -5.10 2.90
CA ALA A 123 -10.50 -5.33 4.23
C ALA A 123 -8.98 -5.19 4.28
N HIS A 124 -8.50 -4.54 5.33
CA HIS A 124 -7.10 -4.30 5.61
C HIS A 124 -6.38 -5.57 6.08
N GLY A 125 -7.09 -6.48 6.76
CA GLY A 125 -6.55 -7.75 7.23
C GLY A 125 -6.37 -7.84 8.75
N ASN A 126 -6.71 -6.79 9.50
CA ASN A 126 -6.64 -6.75 10.96
C ASN A 126 -8.02 -6.67 11.65
N GLU A 127 -9.11 -6.65 10.90
CA GLU A 127 -10.45 -6.41 11.43
C GLU A 127 -11.10 -7.66 12.04
N GLY A 128 -10.67 -8.85 11.60
CA GLY A 128 -11.17 -10.13 12.06
C GLY A 128 -12.42 -10.63 11.33
N ARG A 129 -12.73 -11.93 11.52
CA ARG A 129 -13.76 -12.65 10.75
C ARG A 129 -15.17 -12.14 10.99
N ASP A 130 -15.47 -11.69 12.20
CA ASP A 130 -16.76 -11.08 12.54
C ASP A 130 -17.03 -9.85 11.66
N ALA A 131 -16.02 -8.99 11.50
CA ALA A 131 -16.12 -7.79 10.67
C ALA A 131 -16.16 -8.10 9.18
N TRP A 132 -15.40 -9.10 8.72
CA TRP A 132 -15.35 -9.48 7.30
C TRP A 132 -16.59 -10.23 6.81
N TYR A 133 -17.17 -11.09 7.66
CA TYR A 133 -18.20 -12.04 7.24
C TYR A 133 -19.55 -11.86 7.95
N GLY A 134 -19.56 -11.23 9.12
CA GLY A 134 -20.70 -11.18 10.04
C GLY A 134 -20.72 -12.38 10.98
N ALA A 135 -20.81 -12.10 12.29
CA ALA A 135 -20.78 -13.10 13.36
C ALA A 135 -21.88 -14.18 13.21
N ASP A 136 -23.05 -13.78 12.73
CA ASP A 136 -24.20 -14.65 12.48
C ASP A 136 -23.93 -15.70 11.39
N LYS A 137 -23.03 -15.41 10.44
CA LYS A 137 -22.71 -16.30 9.32
C LYS A 137 -21.59 -17.29 9.64
N LEU A 138 -20.76 -17.00 10.66
CA LEU A 138 -19.57 -17.79 10.97
C LEU A 138 -19.86 -19.29 11.20
N PRO A 139 -20.91 -19.71 11.93
CA PRO A 139 -21.17 -21.14 12.14
C PRO A 139 -21.42 -21.90 10.83
N ARG A 140 -22.19 -21.29 9.91
CA ARG A 140 -22.48 -21.88 8.59
C ARG A 140 -21.23 -21.88 7.71
N LEU A 141 -20.48 -20.78 7.69
CA LEU A 141 -19.25 -20.68 6.90
C LEU A 141 -18.19 -21.69 7.37
N SER A 142 -18.05 -21.91 8.68
CA SER A 142 -17.17 -22.96 9.23
C SER A 142 -17.60 -24.34 8.77
N THR A 143 -18.90 -24.63 8.77
CA THR A 143 -19.41 -25.93 8.27
C THR A 143 -19.08 -26.12 6.78
N ILE A 144 -19.30 -25.10 5.95
CA ILE A 144 -19.00 -25.15 4.51
C ILE A 144 -17.49 -25.31 4.28
N LYS A 145 -16.66 -24.55 5.00
CA LYS A 145 -15.20 -24.60 4.89
C LYS A 145 -14.66 -25.99 5.24
N SER A 146 -15.12 -26.58 6.34
CA SER A 146 -14.74 -27.95 6.71
C SER A 146 -15.17 -29.01 5.70
N THR A 147 -16.31 -28.81 5.04
CA THR A 147 -16.85 -29.78 4.08
C THR A 147 -16.09 -29.74 2.75
N TRP A 148 -15.79 -28.54 2.25
CA TRP A 148 -15.31 -28.34 0.88
C TRP A 148 -13.84 -27.97 0.77
N ASP A 149 -13.23 -27.46 1.84
CA ASP A 149 -11.80 -27.15 1.89
C ASP A 149 -11.18 -27.52 3.26
N PRO A 150 -11.20 -28.82 3.63
CA PRO A 150 -10.68 -29.29 4.92
C PRO A 150 -9.17 -29.09 5.07
N SER A 151 -8.43 -28.99 3.96
CA SER A 151 -6.99 -28.73 3.94
C SER A 151 -6.65 -27.23 3.90
N ASN A 152 -7.66 -26.36 3.92
CA ASN A 152 -7.51 -24.90 3.91
C ASN A 152 -6.64 -24.37 2.74
N LEU A 153 -6.82 -24.93 1.55
CA LEU A 153 -6.09 -24.55 0.33
C LEU A 153 -6.48 -23.15 -0.16
N PHE A 154 -7.71 -22.71 0.10
CA PHE A 154 -8.22 -21.40 -0.32
C PHE A 154 -8.27 -20.42 0.85
N ASN A 155 -7.12 -19.83 1.22
CA ASN A 155 -7.00 -18.96 2.40
C ASN A 155 -6.33 -17.59 2.13
N PHE A 156 -6.07 -17.26 0.87
CA PHE A 156 -5.43 -16.00 0.50
C PHE A 156 -6.39 -14.81 0.63
N THR A 157 -5.83 -13.61 0.81
CA THR A 157 -6.55 -12.33 0.76
C THR A 157 -7.77 -12.26 1.70
N ASN A 158 -7.52 -12.41 3.00
CA ASN A 158 -8.55 -12.44 4.06
C ASN A 158 -9.55 -13.61 3.92
N GLY A 159 -9.14 -14.70 3.27
CA GLY A 159 -9.94 -15.91 3.09
C GLY A 159 -10.42 -16.51 4.41
N PHE A 160 -11.58 -17.17 4.39
CA PHE A 160 -12.15 -17.78 5.59
C PHE A 160 -11.33 -19.00 6.00
N VAL A 161 -10.72 -18.93 7.18
CA VAL A 161 -9.95 -20.02 7.82
C VAL A 161 -10.75 -20.55 9.00
N LEU A 162 -10.66 -21.84 9.33
CA LEU A 162 -11.35 -22.41 10.50
C LEU A 162 -10.75 -21.92 11.82
#